data_AF-A0A101HKG6-F1
#
_entry.id   AF-A0A101HKG6-F1
#
_cell.length_a   1.000
_cell.length_b   1.000
_cell.length_c   1.000
_cell.angle_alpha   90.00
_cell.angle_beta   90.00
_cell.angle_gamma   90.00
#
_symmetry.space_group_name_H-M   'P 1'
#
loop_
_entity.id
_entity.type
_entity.pdbx_description
1 polymer ?
#
loop_
_entity_poly.entity_id
_entity_poly.type
_entity_poly.pdbx_seq_one_letter_code
_entity_poly.pdbx_strand_id
1 'polypeptide(L)'
;MKSRILYIMFLLLSVIPSSAQELRWSAGMDYFFDNMEYKASPYADARTLQGIWFNALGGAAWDSTHALVAGVNLLKMPGMQQAVDKVEVTLYYKYENDKVHLRAGAFPRQEVLSNYSDFFFRDSVNQFMPLMQG
;
A
#
# COMPACT_ATOMS: atom_id res chain seq x y z
N MET A 1 1.55 3.37 42.12
CA MET A 1 0.55 3.54 41.03
C MET A 1 0.45 4.97 40.51
N LYS A 2 0.33 5.99 41.38
CA LYS A 2 0.22 7.41 40.94
C LYS A 2 1.36 7.92 40.06
N SER A 3 2.61 7.50 40.32
CA SER A 3 3.78 7.91 39.52
C SER A 3 3.77 7.34 38.10
N ARG A 4 3.34 6.08 37.90
CA ARG A 4 3.25 5.42 36.58
C ARG A 4 2.22 6.09 35.68
N ILE A 5 1.09 6.50 36.26
CA ILE A 5 0.04 7.25 35.55
C ILE A 5 0.58 8.61 35.11
N LEU A 6 1.38 9.28 35.95
CA LEU A 6 2.00 10.56 35.62
C LEU A 6 2.97 10.45 34.42
N TYR A 7 3.78 9.39 34.36
CA TYR A 7 4.68 9.16 33.22
C TYR A 7 3.92 8.88 31.92
N ILE A 8 2.84 8.09 31.97
CA ILE A 8 1.99 7.82 30.81
C ILE A 8 1.31 9.12 30.34
N MET A 9 0.84 9.94 31.27
CA MET A 9 0.22 11.22 30.96
C MET A 9 1.23 12.21 30.34
N PHE A 10 2.46 12.25 30.85
CA PHE A 10 3.53 13.08 30.28
C PHE A 10 3.96 12.60 28.89
N LEU A 11 4.00 11.29 28.66
CA LEU A 11 4.24 10.70 27.35
C LEU A 11 3.15 11.10 26.34
N LEU A 12 1.87 11.03 26.74
CA LEU A 12 0.74 11.44 25.91
C LEU A 12 0.74 12.95 25.61
N LEU A 13 1.11 13.80 26.57
CA LEU A 13 1.25 15.25 26.35
C LEU A 13 2.48 15.63 25.52
N SER A 14 3.51 14.78 25.42
CA SER A 14 4.65 15.03 24.51
C SER A 14 4.26 14.87 23.04
N VAL A 15 3.08 14.31 22.76
CA VAL A 15 2.49 14.18 21.41
C VAL A 15 1.58 15.37 21.08
N ILE A 16 1.82 16.55 21.67
CA ILE A 16 1.19 17.77 21.15
C ILE A 16 1.64 17.91 19.69
N PRO A 17 0.70 17.91 18.71
CA PRO A 17 1.07 18.04 17.32
C PRO A 17 1.76 19.39 17.14
N SER A 18 3.06 19.34 16.85
CA SER A 18 3.74 20.48 16.28
C SER A 18 3.10 20.73 14.91
N SER A 19 2.79 21.98 14.58
CA SER A 19 2.25 22.34 13.25
C SER A 19 3.22 22.04 12.09
N ALA A 20 4.34 21.37 12.36
CA ALA A 20 5.27 20.85 11.35
C ALA A 20 4.82 19.51 10.74
N GLN A 21 3.96 18.72 11.41
CA GLN A 21 3.47 17.46 10.86
C GLN A 21 2.11 17.62 10.17
N GLU A 22 2.07 17.31 8.89
CA GLU A 22 0.84 17.23 8.10
C GLU A 22 0.32 15.78 8.10
N LEU A 23 -0.84 15.56 8.73
CA LEU A 23 -1.50 14.26 8.70
C LEU A 23 -2.25 14.11 7.38
N ARG A 24 -1.99 13.01 6.67
CA ARG A 24 -2.60 12.65 5.39
C ARG A 24 -3.26 11.29 5.51
N TRP A 25 -4.38 11.11 4.82
CA TRP A 25 -5.04 9.82 4.71
C TRP A 25 -5.66 9.67 3.32
N SER A 26 -5.82 8.42 2.88
CA SER A 26 -6.52 8.09 1.65
C SER A 26 -7.21 6.74 1.78
N ALA A 27 -8.31 6.59 1.05
CA ALA A 27 -8.96 5.32 0.86
C ALA A 27 -9.32 5.17 -0.61
N GLY A 28 -9.25 3.94 -1.12
CA GLY A 28 -9.47 3.65 -2.54
C GLY A 28 -10.02 2.25 -2.75
N MET A 29 -10.51 2.03 -3.97
CA MET A 29 -11.00 0.75 -4.42
C MET A 29 -10.65 0.57 -5.88
N ASP A 30 -9.91 -0.50 -6.18
CA ASP A 30 -9.51 -0.87 -7.55
C ASP A 30 -10.16 -2.20 -7.93
N TYR A 31 -10.94 -2.20 -9.01
CA TYR A 31 -11.50 -3.41 -9.59
C TYR A 31 -10.73 -3.81 -10.84
N PHE A 32 -10.41 -5.09 -10.96
CA PHE A 32 -9.83 -5.65 -12.17
C PHE A 32 -10.57 -6.90 -12.61
N PHE A 33 -10.64 -7.05 -13.93
CA PHE A 33 -11.16 -8.23 -14.60
C PHE A 33 -10.42 -8.40 -15.91
N ASP A 34 -9.75 -9.53 -16.06
CA ASP A 34 -9.02 -9.89 -17.26
C ASP A 34 -9.27 -11.37 -17.57
N ASN A 35 -9.74 -11.65 -18.78
CA ASN A 35 -9.92 -13.02 -19.25
C ASN A 35 -8.76 -13.36 -20.17
N MET A 36 -7.76 -14.05 -19.63
CA MET A 36 -6.63 -14.55 -20.41
C MET A 36 -7.08 -15.81 -21.15
N GLU A 37 -7.77 -15.65 -22.28
CA GLU A 37 -8.09 -16.74 -23.20
C GLU A 37 -7.03 -16.85 -24.28
N TYR A 38 -6.13 -17.82 -24.12
CA TYR A 38 -5.18 -18.20 -25.15
C TYR A 38 -5.46 -19.63 -25.62
N LYS A 39 -5.08 -19.92 -26.87
CA LYS A 39 -4.96 -21.31 -27.33
C LYS A 39 -3.98 -22.03 -26.41
N ALA A 40 -4.39 -23.19 -25.88
CA ALA A 40 -3.60 -23.94 -24.90
C ALA A 40 -2.13 -24.04 -25.32
N SER A 41 -1.25 -23.46 -24.50
CA SER A 41 0.18 -23.39 -24.72
C SER A 41 0.89 -23.97 -23.50
N PRO A 42 1.99 -24.73 -23.67
CA PRO A 42 2.80 -25.20 -22.53
C PRO A 42 3.37 -24.06 -21.67
N TYR A 43 3.37 -22.83 -22.20
CA TYR A 43 3.99 -21.66 -21.58
C TYR A 43 2.98 -20.72 -20.89
N ALA A 44 1.68 -20.86 -21.19
CA ALA A 44 0.64 -19.99 -20.66
C ALA A 44 -0.72 -20.70 -20.61
N ASP A 45 -1.27 -20.82 -19.40
CA ASP A 45 -2.61 -21.35 -19.17
C ASP A 45 -3.67 -20.28 -19.42
N ALA A 46 -4.82 -20.70 -19.94
CA ALA A 46 -6.00 -19.84 -20.01
C ALA A 46 -6.60 -19.68 -18.60
N ARG A 47 -6.80 -18.43 -18.14
CA ARG A 47 -7.27 -18.12 -16.78
C ARG A 47 -8.06 -16.81 -16.76
N THR A 48 -9.11 -16.76 -15.95
CA THR A 48 -9.79 -15.50 -15.62
C THR A 48 -9.19 -14.93 -14.34
N LEU A 49 -8.67 -13.71 -14.41
CA LEU A 49 -8.15 -12.95 -13.28
C LEU A 49 -9.19 -11.89 -12.90
N GLN A 50 -9.70 -11.93 -11.68
CA GLN A 50 -10.65 -10.93 -11.21
C GLN A 50 -10.50 -10.67 -9.72
N GLY A 51 -10.74 -9.43 -9.31
CA GLY A 51 -10.62 -9.06 -7.91
C GLY A 51 -10.94 -7.59 -7.66
N ILE A 52 -11.21 -7.29 -6.39
CA ILE A 52 -11.42 -5.95 -5.87
C ILE A 52 -10.38 -5.74 -4.78
N TRP A 53 -9.48 -4.78 -4.98
CA TRP A 53 -8.63 -4.26 -3.92
C TRP A 53 -9.33 -3.09 -3.24
N PHE A 54 -9.35 -3.10 -1.91
CA PHE A 54 -9.70 -1.96 -1.08
C PHE A 54 -8.46 -1.53 -0.31
N ASN A 55 -8.08 -0.27 -0.42
CA ASN A 55 -6.91 0.28 0.26
C ASN A 55 -7.32 1.38 1.23
N ALA A 56 -6.72 1.37 2.42
CA ALA A 56 -6.85 2.43 3.41
C ALA A 56 -5.46 2.77 3.94
N LEU A 57 -5.02 4.01 3.71
CA LEU A 57 -3.69 4.50 4.04
C LEU A 57 -3.80 5.75 4.93
N GLY A 58 -2.88 5.88 5.87
CA GLY A 58 -2.69 7.04 6.70
C GLY A 58 -1.21 7.34 6.84
N GLY A 59 -0.85 8.59 7.07
CA GLY A 59 0.54 8.97 7.23
C GLY A 59 0.72 10.36 7.83
N ALA A 60 1.96 10.61 8.23
CA ALA A 60 2.40 11.92 8.70
C ALA A 60 3.55 12.37 7.81
N ALA A 61 3.45 13.57 7.23
CA ALA A 61 4.51 14.23 6.49
C ALA A 61 5.10 15.37 7.31
N TRP A 62 6.38 15.67 7.16
CA TRP A 62 7.03 16.81 7.80
C TRP A 62 8.13 17.39 6.93
N ASP A 63 8.43 18.67 7.17
CA ASP A 63 9.52 19.40 6.51
C ASP A 63 9.45 19.37 4.96
N SER A 64 8.23 19.25 4.41
CA SER A 64 7.91 19.10 2.98
C SER A 64 8.55 17.92 2.24
N THR A 65 9.49 17.19 2.84
CA THR A 65 10.32 16.18 2.18
C THR A 65 10.16 14.78 2.76
N HIS A 66 9.76 14.66 4.02
CA HIS A 66 9.69 13.39 4.73
C HIS A 66 8.25 12.96 4.96
N ALA A 67 7.99 11.66 4.88
CA ALA A 67 6.73 11.09 5.33
C ALA A 67 6.89 9.66 5.85
N LEU A 68 6.06 9.30 6.83
CA LEU A 68 5.83 7.92 7.26
C LEU A 68 4.39 7.56 6.92
N VAL A 69 4.21 6.46 6.20
CA VAL A 69 2.90 6.00 5.71
C VAL A 69 2.65 4.57 6.16
N ALA A 70 1.45 4.31 6.64
CA ALA A 70 1.00 2.99 7.07
C ALA A 70 -0.44 2.74 6.61
N GLY A 71 -0.81 1.48 6.42
CA GLY A 71 -2.18 1.14 6.08
C GLY A 71 -2.35 -0.32 5.69
N VAL A 72 -3.50 -0.61 5.09
CA VAL A 72 -3.89 -1.97 4.72
C VAL A 72 -4.48 -2.01 3.32
N ASN A 73 -4.24 -3.13 2.62
CA ASN A 73 -4.85 -3.47 1.35
C ASN A 73 -5.58 -4.80 1.54
N LEU A 74 -6.86 -4.83 1.18
CA LEU A 74 -7.74 -5.99 1.31
C LEU A 74 -8.15 -6.41 -0.09
N LEU A 75 -7.90 -7.67 -0.46
CA LEU A 75 -8.38 -8.24 -1.72
C LEU A 75 -9.64 -9.06 -1.46
N LYS A 76 -10.66 -8.83 -2.28
CA LYS A 76 -11.81 -9.71 -2.42
C LYS A 76 -11.86 -10.27 -3.84
N MET A 77 -11.86 -11.58 -3.98
CA MET A 77 -12.12 -12.29 -5.23
C MET A 77 -13.61 -12.67 -5.28
N PRO A 78 -14.38 -12.16 -6.25
CA PRO A 78 -15.78 -12.55 -6.40
C PRO A 78 -15.91 -14.07 -6.67
N GLY A 79 -16.92 -14.71 -6.08
CA GLY A 79 -17.11 -16.16 -6.16
C GLY A 79 -16.47 -16.97 -5.02
N MET A 80 -15.56 -16.37 -4.24
CA MET A 80 -14.99 -17.01 -3.05
C MET A 80 -15.87 -16.80 -1.82
N GLN A 81 -15.89 -17.77 -0.89
CA GLN A 81 -16.73 -17.72 0.31
C GLN A 81 -16.25 -16.72 1.38
N GLN A 82 -14.98 -16.35 1.39
CA GLN A 82 -14.38 -15.51 2.43
C GLN A 82 -14.78 -14.04 2.24
N ALA A 83 -14.89 -13.26 3.32
CA ALA A 83 -15.18 -11.83 3.22
C ALA A 83 -13.98 -11.02 2.67
N VAL A 84 -12.76 -11.47 2.96
CA VAL A 84 -11.51 -10.94 2.45
C VAL A 84 -10.59 -12.12 2.16
N ASP A 85 -10.10 -12.23 0.93
CA ASP A 85 -9.29 -13.36 0.47
C ASP A 85 -7.78 -13.12 0.68
N LYS A 86 -7.34 -11.84 0.74
CA LYS A 86 -5.95 -11.48 1.03
C LYS A 86 -5.87 -10.16 1.79
N VAL A 87 -4.94 -10.07 2.73
CA VAL A 87 -4.63 -8.86 3.49
C VAL A 87 -3.14 -8.57 3.33
N GLU A 88 -2.80 -7.34 2.95
CA GLU A 88 -1.42 -6.86 2.91
C GLU A 88 -1.29 -5.56 3.72
N VAL A 89 -0.20 -5.45 4.49
CA VAL A 89 0.09 -4.27 5.30
C VAL A 89 1.07 -3.38 4.55
N THR A 90 0.68 -2.13 4.33
CA THR A 90 1.57 -1.07 3.85
C THR A 90 2.24 -0.43 5.05
N LEU A 91 3.56 -0.32 5.03
CA LEU A 91 4.33 0.45 6.01
C LEU A 91 5.64 0.87 5.37
N TYR A 92 5.80 2.16 5.09
CA TYR A 92 7.01 2.67 4.47
C TYR A 92 7.33 4.09 4.91
N TYR A 93 8.63 4.36 4.89
CA TYR A 93 9.18 5.68 4.93
C TYR A 93 9.38 6.22 3.52
N LYS A 94 9.10 7.51 3.35
CA LYS A 94 9.26 8.24 2.10
C LYS A 94 10.12 9.48 2.33
N TYR A 95 11.11 9.66 1.46
CA TYR A 95 11.87 10.90 1.34
C TYR A 95 11.79 11.38 -0.12
N GLU A 96 11.37 12.60 -0.33
CA GLU A 96 11.16 13.17 -1.66
C GLU A 96 11.62 14.63 -1.69
N ASN A 97 12.51 14.94 -2.63
CA ASN A 97 12.88 16.30 -3.02
C ASN A 97 13.06 16.36 -4.55
N ASP A 98 13.44 17.52 -5.09
CA ASP A 98 13.57 17.73 -6.54
C ASP A 98 14.57 16.80 -7.25
N LYS A 99 15.45 16.11 -6.51
CA LYS A 99 16.54 15.28 -7.05
C LYS A 99 16.50 13.83 -6.61
N VAL A 100 15.86 13.54 -5.47
CA VAL A 100 15.94 12.25 -4.78
C VAL A 100 14.55 11.83 -4.36
N HIS A 101 14.16 10.64 -4.82
CA HIS A 101 12.95 9.95 -4.41
C HIS A 101 13.37 8.62 -3.79
N LEU A 102 13.25 8.51 -2.47
CA LEU A 102 13.59 7.30 -1.71
C LEU A 102 12.35 6.78 -0.98
N ARG A 103 12.16 5.48 -1.03
CA ARG A 103 11.15 4.75 -0.27
C ARG A 103 11.81 3.53 0.36
N ALA A 104 11.47 3.26 1.61
CA ALA A 104 11.96 2.11 2.35
C ALA A 104 10.82 1.48 3.17
N GLY A 105 10.61 0.18 3.03
CA GLY A 105 9.52 -0.60 3.62
C GLY A 105 8.64 -1.25 2.55
N ALA A 106 7.37 -1.47 2.90
CA ALA A 106 6.35 -1.99 2.00
C ALA A 106 5.50 -0.84 1.46
N PHE A 107 5.71 -0.45 0.21
CA PHE A 107 5.10 0.72 -0.42
C PHE A 107 4.28 0.35 -1.67
N PRO A 108 3.27 1.16 -2.04
CA PRO A 108 2.46 0.91 -3.23
C PRO A 108 3.30 0.84 -4.50
N ARG A 109 3.12 -0.24 -5.26
CA ARG A 109 3.86 -0.48 -6.49
C ARG A 109 3.64 0.63 -7.53
N GLN A 110 2.40 1.10 -7.63
CA GLN A 110 2.01 2.15 -8.58
C GLN A 110 2.80 3.46 -8.36
N GLU A 111 3.27 3.74 -7.14
CA GLU A 111 4.07 4.95 -6.89
C GLU A 111 5.48 4.91 -7.50
N VAL A 112 5.99 3.73 -7.83
CA VAL A 112 7.40 3.55 -8.27
C VAL A 112 7.49 3.00 -9.68
N LEU A 113 6.50 2.21 -10.09
CA LEU A 113 6.46 1.58 -11.41
C LEU A 113 5.50 2.27 -12.39
N SER A 114 4.88 3.39 -12.04
CA SER A 114 3.97 4.12 -12.96
C SER A 114 4.61 4.52 -14.30
N ASN A 115 5.94 4.68 -14.33
CA ASN A 115 6.70 5.03 -15.53
C ASN A 115 7.39 3.83 -16.19
N TYR A 116 7.22 2.61 -15.68
CA TYR A 116 7.78 1.40 -16.28
C TYR A 116 6.78 0.80 -17.27
N SER A 117 7.29 0.18 -18.34
CA SER A 117 6.43 -0.55 -19.26
C SER A 117 5.87 -1.81 -18.59
N ASP A 118 4.57 -2.02 -18.73
CA ASP A 118 3.90 -3.24 -18.26
C ASP A 118 4.46 -4.51 -18.90
N PHE A 119 5.18 -4.40 -20.03
CA PHE A 119 5.80 -5.54 -20.72
C PHE A 119 6.78 -6.33 -19.82
N PHE A 120 7.41 -5.70 -18.85
CA PHE A 120 8.35 -6.37 -17.94
C PHE A 120 7.65 -7.20 -16.86
N PHE A 121 6.34 -7.06 -16.70
CA PHE A 121 5.58 -7.67 -15.62
C PHE A 121 4.44 -8.51 -16.16
N ARG A 122 4.31 -9.73 -15.65
CA ARG A 122 3.19 -10.61 -15.98
C ARG A 122 1.89 -10.09 -15.37
N ASP A 123 0.77 -10.25 -16.07
CA ASP A 123 -0.54 -9.71 -15.64
C ASP A 123 -0.95 -10.17 -14.23
N SER A 124 -0.65 -11.42 -13.85
CA SER A 124 -0.91 -11.90 -12.48
C SER A 124 -0.12 -11.14 -11.41
N VAL A 125 1.11 -10.70 -11.72
CA VAL A 125 1.90 -9.85 -10.81
C VAL A 125 1.29 -8.44 -10.78
N ASN A 126 0.83 -7.94 -11.94
CA ASN A 126 0.17 -6.64 -12.03
C ASN A 126 -1.09 -6.53 -11.18
N GLN A 127 -1.90 -7.59 -11.14
CA GLN A 127 -3.19 -7.56 -10.49
C GLN A 127 -3.17 -8.01 -9.01
N PHE A 128 -2.24 -8.88 -8.60
CA PHE A 128 -2.26 -9.50 -7.25
C PHE A 128 -1.11 -9.09 -6.32
N MET A 129 -0.17 -8.24 -6.78
CA MET A 129 0.92 -7.71 -5.97
C MET A 129 0.87 -6.18 -5.92
N PRO A 130 0.04 -5.59 -5.05
CA PRO A 130 -0.12 -4.14 -4.97
C PRO A 130 1.07 -3.44 -4.31
N LEU A 131 1.91 -4.17 -3.57
CA LEU A 131 3.06 -3.65 -2.84
C LEU A 131 4.40 -4.11 -3.40
N MET A 132 5.40 -3.23 -3.28
CA MET A 132 6.82 -3.53 -3.42
C MET A 132 7.48 -3.44 -2.05
N GLN A 133 8.56 -4.19 -1.86
CA GLN A 133 9.33 -4.20 -0.63
C GLN A 133 10.80 -3.87 -0.94
N GLY A 134 11.41 -2.98 -0.17
CA GLY A 134 12.81 -2.57 -0.35
C GLY A 134 13.28 -1.54 0.66
#